data_AF-A0A959PQU7-F1
#
_entry.id   AF-A0A959PQU7-F1
#
_cell.length_a   1.000
_cell.length_b   1.000
_cell.length_c   1.000
_cell.angle_alpha   90.00
_cell.angle_beta   90.00
_cell.angle_gamma   90.00
#
_symmetry.space_group_name_H-M   'P 1'
#
loop_
_entity.id
_entity.type
_entity.pdbx_description
1 polymer ?
#
loop_
_entity_poly.entity_id
_entity_poly.type
_entity_poly.pdbx_seq_one_letter_code
_entity_poly.pdbx_strand_id
1 'polypeptide(L)'
;MYQVGEVTGDHRFTFESKTTGAKPMDFELADMFGSSPKMIMKDVSVERNFTEINYRENDFETYLEQVLQLEAVSCKDWLTNKVDRCVGGKVAKQQCAGPLQLPLNNVGVMALDYKGKEGIATSIGHSPISALIDPKAGSRNAIGEALSNIVFAPLKEGLKSVSLSAN
;
A
#
# COMPACT_ATOMS: atom_id res chain seq x y z
N MET A 1 -28.92 -12.08 -14.56
CA MET A 1 -28.75 -11.73 -13.14
C MET A 1 -29.95 -12.32 -12.40
N TYR A 2 -29.75 -13.06 -11.31
CA TYR A 2 -30.87 -13.59 -10.53
C TYR A 2 -31.29 -12.59 -9.47
N GLN A 3 -32.59 -12.33 -9.36
CA GLN A 3 -33.15 -11.53 -8.27
C GLN A 3 -33.30 -12.43 -7.04
N VAL A 4 -32.54 -12.12 -5.98
CA VAL A 4 -32.44 -12.95 -4.76
C VAL A 4 -33.09 -12.31 -3.53
N GLY A 5 -33.73 -11.15 -3.70
CA GLY A 5 -34.41 -10.42 -2.62
C GLY A 5 -34.93 -9.06 -3.05
N GLU A 6 -35.54 -8.35 -2.11
CA GLU A 6 -36.07 -6.99 -2.25
C GLU A 6 -35.72 -6.15 -1.02
N VAL A 7 -35.70 -4.82 -1.17
CA VAL A 7 -35.45 -3.89 -0.06
C VAL A 7 -36.80 -3.39 0.45
N THR A 8 -37.17 -3.79 1.67
CA THR A 8 -38.49 -3.53 2.28
C THR A 8 -38.52 -2.27 3.16
N GLY A 9 -37.37 -1.80 3.66
CA GLY A 9 -37.27 -0.62 4.53
C GLY A 9 -37.77 -0.83 5.96
N ASP A 10 -38.08 -2.06 6.36
CA ASP A 10 -38.57 -2.44 7.70
C ASP A 10 -37.45 -2.68 8.73
N HIS A 11 -36.20 -2.41 8.35
CA HIS A 11 -35.00 -2.65 9.15
C HIS A 11 -34.81 -4.11 9.61
N ARG A 12 -35.36 -5.09 8.88
CA ARG A 12 -35.15 -6.52 9.17
C ARG A 12 -34.36 -7.20 8.07
N PHE A 13 -33.55 -8.17 8.47
CA PHE A 13 -32.84 -9.05 7.57
C PHE A 13 -33.46 -10.44 7.63
N THR A 14 -34.19 -10.79 6.56
CA THR A 14 -34.93 -12.05 6.48
C THR A 14 -34.47 -12.87 5.29
N PHE A 15 -34.07 -14.12 5.53
CA PHE A 15 -34.00 -15.15 4.51
C PHE A 15 -35.24 -16.01 4.63
N GLU A 16 -36.08 -16.06 3.60
CA GLU A 16 -37.29 -16.87 3.58
C GLU A 16 -37.24 -17.89 2.44
N SER A 17 -37.48 -19.16 2.76
CA SER A 17 -37.61 -20.23 1.76
C SER A 17 -38.93 -20.11 1.03
N LYS A 18 -38.89 -19.86 -0.29
CA LYS A 18 -40.10 -19.80 -1.13
C LYS A 18 -40.91 -21.11 -1.12
N THR A 19 -40.26 -22.26 -0.94
CA THR A 19 -40.91 -23.59 -1.00
C THR A 19 -41.47 -24.05 0.34
N THR A 20 -40.85 -23.67 1.46
CA THR A 20 -41.23 -24.15 2.80
C THR A 20 -41.75 -23.06 3.72
N GLY A 21 -41.59 -21.78 3.37
CA GLY A 21 -41.89 -20.63 4.23
C GLY A 21 -40.95 -20.49 5.43
N ALA A 22 -39.98 -21.39 5.60
CA ALA A 22 -39.04 -21.35 6.71
C ALA A 22 -38.15 -20.10 6.61
N LYS A 23 -37.97 -19.41 7.74
CA LYS A 23 -37.12 -18.22 7.86
C LYS A 23 -35.86 -18.52 8.68
N PRO A 24 -34.83 -19.17 8.11
CA PRO A 24 -33.62 -19.54 8.85
C PRO A 24 -32.81 -18.34 9.39
N MET A 25 -33.00 -17.14 8.84
CA MET A 25 -32.50 -15.89 9.41
C MET A 25 -33.64 -14.88 9.38
N ASP A 26 -33.94 -14.29 10.53
CA ASP A 26 -35.00 -13.29 10.69
C ASP A 26 -34.68 -12.43 11.92
N PHE A 27 -33.87 -11.39 11.71
CA PHE A 27 -33.35 -10.55 12.80
C PHE A 27 -33.51 -9.06 12.45
N GLU A 28 -33.54 -8.20 13.46
CA GLU A 28 -33.41 -6.76 13.21
C GLU A 28 -31.99 -6.46 12.75
N LEU A 29 -31.83 -5.51 11.81
CA LEU A 29 -30.50 -5.09 11.34
C LEU A 29 -29.62 -4.59 12.51
N ALA A 30 -30.24 -3.99 13.53
CA ALA A 30 -29.55 -3.53 14.73
C ALA A 30 -28.83 -4.67 15.48
N ASP A 31 -29.39 -5.88 15.47
CA ASP A 31 -28.80 -7.05 16.12
C ASP A 31 -27.53 -7.51 15.39
N MET A 32 -27.53 -7.44 14.05
CA MET A 32 -26.37 -7.79 13.23
C MET A 32 -25.23 -6.77 13.37
N PHE A 33 -25.56 -5.49 13.50
CA PHE A 33 -24.59 -4.40 13.63
C PHE A 33 -24.34 -3.98 15.08
N GLY A 34 -24.66 -4.87 16.04
CA GLY A 34 -24.64 -4.60 17.47
C GLY A 34 -23.45 -3.77 17.94
N SER A 35 -23.69 -2.90 18.92
CA SER A 35 -22.69 -1.97 19.45
C SER A 35 -21.82 -2.65 20.51
N SER A 36 -20.77 -3.34 20.07
CA SER A 36 -19.72 -3.79 21.00
C SER A 36 -19.14 -2.56 21.75
N PRO A 37 -18.93 -2.64 23.07
CA PRO A 37 -18.28 -1.58 23.81
C PRO A 37 -16.93 -1.21 23.17
N LYS A 38 -16.60 0.09 23.16
CA LYS A 38 -15.31 0.54 22.63
C LYS A 38 -14.17 -0.05 23.46
N MET A 39 -13.19 -0.63 22.79
CA MET A 39 -11.96 -1.10 23.44
C MET A 39 -11.18 0.11 23.97
N ILE A 40 -10.81 0.07 25.25
CA ILE A 40 -9.93 1.06 25.87
C ILE A 40 -8.54 0.43 25.95
N MET A 41 -7.63 0.87 25.09
CA MET A 41 -6.22 0.48 25.14
C MET A 41 -5.48 1.39 26.12
N LYS A 42 -4.95 0.81 27.21
CA LYS A 42 -4.07 1.50 28.16
C LYS A 42 -2.65 1.00 27.93
N ASP A 43 -1.71 1.92 27.74
CA ASP A 43 -0.31 1.61 27.46
C ASP A 43 0.63 2.61 28.16
N VAL A 44 1.92 2.30 28.18
CA VAL A 44 2.98 3.11 28.78
C VAL A 44 4.09 3.34 27.77
N SER A 45 4.59 4.58 27.68
CA SER A 45 5.75 4.87 26.83
C SER A 45 7.04 4.36 27.48
N VAL A 46 7.85 3.63 26.70
CA VAL A 46 9.17 3.15 27.13
C VAL A 46 10.24 3.95 26.40
N GLU A 47 11.09 4.64 27.14
CA GLU A 47 12.24 5.35 26.60
C GLU A 47 13.39 4.35 26.38
N ARG A 48 13.90 4.28 25.15
CA ARG A 48 15.00 3.38 24.77
C ARG A 48 16.22 4.21 24.41
N ASN A 49 17.34 3.89 25.04
CA ASN A 49 18.64 4.49 24.72
C ASN A 49 19.41 3.54 23.81
N PHE A 50 19.79 4.02 22.63
CA PHE A 50 20.60 3.28 21.66
C PHE A 50 22.05 3.76 21.74
N THR A 51 23.00 2.84 21.62
CA THR A 51 24.42 3.18 21.52
C THR A 51 24.73 3.70 20.12
N GLU A 52 25.72 4.57 20.01
CA GLU A 52 26.23 4.99 18.70
C GLU A 52 26.77 3.80 17.89
N ILE A 53 26.65 3.90 16.57
CA ILE A 53 27.22 2.91 15.66
C ILE A 53 28.74 3.07 15.63
N ASN A 54 29.47 1.95 15.64
CA ASN A 54 30.91 1.93 15.42
C ASN A 54 31.20 1.33 14.05
N TYR A 55 31.92 2.06 13.20
CA TYR A 55 32.34 1.60 11.89
C TYR A 55 33.76 2.08 11.60
N ARG A 56 34.45 1.39 10.70
CA ARG A 56 35.81 1.75 10.27
C ARG A 56 35.77 2.16 8.81
N GLU A 57 36.29 3.33 8.49
CA GLU A 57 36.31 3.84 7.11
C GLU A 57 37.06 2.91 6.15
N ASN A 58 38.10 2.21 6.65
CA ASN A 58 38.87 1.23 5.87
C ASN A 58 38.06 0.00 5.43
N ASP A 59 36.89 -0.25 6.03
CA ASP A 59 36.04 -1.41 5.74
C ASP A 59 34.93 -1.06 4.72
N PHE A 60 35.01 0.10 4.05
CA PHE A 60 33.98 0.58 3.11
C PHE A 60 33.56 -0.45 2.06
N GLU A 61 34.52 -1.10 1.40
CA GLU A 61 34.22 -2.10 0.36
C GLU A 61 33.40 -3.26 0.92
N THR A 62 33.76 -3.74 2.13
CA THR A 62 33.01 -4.78 2.83
C THR A 62 31.59 -4.33 3.17
N TYR A 63 31.40 -3.10 3.66
CA TYR A 63 30.07 -2.59 3.96
C TYR A 63 29.22 -2.41 2.70
N LEU A 64 29.81 -1.95 1.60
CA LEU A 64 29.13 -1.81 0.32
C LEU A 64 28.64 -3.17 -0.19
N GLU A 65 29.50 -4.19 -0.17
CA GLU A 65 29.13 -5.55 -0.56
C GLU A 65 27.98 -6.09 0.31
N GLN A 66 28.05 -5.90 1.63
CA GLN A 66 26.99 -6.31 2.55
C GLN A 66 25.67 -5.60 2.25
N VAL A 67 25.69 -4.28 2.02
CA VAL A 67 24.49 -3.49 1.69
C VAL A 67 23.86 -3.98 0.39
N LEU A 68 24.66 -4.27 -0.65
CA LEU A 68 24.16 -4.75 -1.93
C LEU A 68 23.62 -6.18 -1.87
N GLN A 69 24.01 -6.97 -0.87
CA GLN A 69 23.48 -8.31 -0.61
C GLN A 69 22.16 -8.30 0.17
N LEU A 70 21.82 -7.21 0.87
CA LEU A 70 20.56 -7.11 1.60
C LEU A 70 19.37 -7.19 0.63
N GLU A 71 18.42 -8.08 0.90
CA GLU A 71 17.23 -8.26 0.05
C GLU A 71 16.44 -6.95 -0.14
N ALA A 72 16.40 -6.09 0.88
CA ALA A 72 15.76 -4.78 0.80
C ALA A 72 16.39 -3.87 -0.27
N VAL A 73 17.69 -4.00 -0.55
CA VAL A 73 18.47 -3.15 -1.46
C VAL A 73 18.74 -3.83 -2.80
N SER A 74 18.98 -5.14 -2.80
CA SER A 74 19.42 -5.92 -3.95
C SER A 74 18.41 -5.90 -5.12
N CYS A 75 18.82 -6.42 -6.28
CA CYS A 75 18.01 -6.43 -7.48
C CYS A 75 16.67 -7.18 -7.29
N LYS A 76 15.55 -6.54 -7.65
CA LYS A 76 14.19 -7.09 -7.52
C LYS A 76 13.69 -7.79 -8.79
N ASP A 77 14.59 -8.14 -9.70
CA ASP A 77 14.25 -8.71 -11.01
C ASP A 77 13.39 -9.98 -10.89
N TRP A 78 13.65 -10.77 -9.85
CA TRP A 78 12.89 -11.98 -9.55
C TRP A 78 11.42 -11.71 -9.17
N LEU A 79 11.10 -10.55 -8.62
CA LEU A 79 9.72 -10.13 -8.33
C LEU A 79 9.06 -9.56 -9.58
N THR A 80 9.77 -8.70 -10.30
CA THR A 80 9.21 -7.99 -11.45
C THR A 80 8.88 -8.95 -12.58
N ASN A 81 9.73 -9.96 -12.85
CA ASN A 81 9.55 -10.89 -13.97
C ASN A 81 8.53 -12.01 -13.78
N LYS A 82 7.95 -12.15 -12.57
CA LYS A 82 6.92 -13.18 -12.30
C LYS A 82 5.51 -12.76 -12.71
N VAL A 83 5.31 -11.48 -13.03
CA VAL A 83 4.01 -10.90 -13.31
C VAL A 83 3.99 -10.21 -14.66
N ASP A 84 2.80 -10.17 -15.27
CA ASP A 84 2.54 -9.37 -16.48
C ASP A 84 2.64 -7.87 -16.14
N ARG A 85 3.25 -7.11 -17.06
CA ARG A 85 3.50 -5.66 -16.92
C ARG A 85 3.12 -4.87 -18.17
N CYS A 86 2.29 -5.43 -19.05
CA CYS A 86 1.87 -4.77 -20.29
C CYS A 86 0.40 -5.01 -20.65
N VAL A 87 -0.30 -5.92 -19.97
CA VAL A 87 -1.70 -6.22 -20.21
C VAL A 87 -2.57 -4.96 -20.21
N GLY A 88 -3.47 -4.88 -21.19
CA GLY A 88 -4.37 -3.73 -21.38
C GLY A 88 -3.74 -2.54 -22.12
N GLY A 89 -2.43 -2.54 -22.40
CA GLY A 89 -1.79 -1.54 -23.27
C GLY A 89 -1.76 -0.10 -22.70
N LYS A 90 -1.98 0.05 -21.41
CA LYS A 90 -2.02 1.36 -20.71
C LYS A 90 -0.86 1.57 -19.75
N VAL A 91 0.10 0.64 -19.69
CA VAL A 91 1.28 0.78 -18.84
C VAL A 91 2.24 1.76 -19.50
N ALA A 92 2.31 2.98 -18.96
CA ALA A 92 3.18 4.04 -19.48
C ALA A 92 4.57 4.00 -18.85
N LYS A 93 4.67 3.59 -17.58
CA LYS A 93 5.94 3.39 -16.87
C LYS A 93 5.84 2.18 -15.95
N GLN A 94 6.72 1.22 -16.18
CA GLN A 94 6.88 0.01 -15.37
C GLN A 94 8.15 0.09 -14.52
N GLN A 95 8.41 -0.93 -13.70
CA GLN A 95 9.56 -1.02 -12.81
C GLN A 95 10.90 -1.03 -13.57
N CYS A 96 10.95 -1.70 -14.73
CA CYS A 96 12.15 -1.81 -15.56
C CYS A 96 12.49 -0.51 -16.29
N ALA A 97 13.78 -0.16 -16.37
CA ALA A 97 14.28 1.08 -16.93
C ALA A 97 15.39 0.83 -17.98
N GLY A 98 15.37 1.66 -19.03
CA GLY A 98 16.40 1.69 -20.07
C GLY A 98 16.45 0.44 -20.97
N PRO A 99 17.43 0.39 -21.88
CA PRO A 99 17.59 -0.73 -22.82
C PRO A 99 17.88 -2.06 -22.14
N LEU A 100 18.52 -2.03 -20.97
CA LEU A 100 18.87 -3.21 -20.18
C LEU A 100 17.72 -3.71 -19.29
N GLN A 101 16.58 -2.99 -19.25
CA GLN A 101 15.39 -3.37 -18.47
C GLN A 101 15.65 -3.59 -16.98
N LEU A 102 16.58 -2.83 -16.37
CA LEU A 102 16.90 -2.97 -14.94
C LEU A 102 15.74 -2.45 -14.06
N PRO A 103 15.33 -3.16 -12.99
CA PRO A 103 14.19 -2.77 -12.15
C PRO A 103 14.54 -1.60 -11.22
N LEU A 104 14.63 -0.39 -11.77
CA LEU A 104 15.17 0.81 -11.10
C LEU A 104 14.21 2.02 -11.13
N ASN A 105 13.01 1.91 -11.71
CA ASN A 105 12.07 3.02 -11.69
C ASN A 105 11.42 3.18 -10.30
N ASN A 106 11.40 4.42 -9.80
CA ASN A 106 10.80 4.78 -8.51
C ASN A 106 9.27 4.87 -8.53
N VAL A 107 8.64 4.91 -9.71
CA VAL A 107 7.22 5.19 -9.88
C VAL A 107 6.62 4.32 -10.98
N GLY A 108 5.42 3.79 -10.74
CA GLY A 108 4.59 3.16 -11.76
C GLY A 108 3.57 4.15 -12.34
N VAL A 109 3.34 4.14 -13.65
CA VAL A 109 2.41 5.06 -14.31
C VAL A 109 1.50 4.33 -15.28
N MET A 110 0.19 4.57 -15.13
CA MET A 110 -0.87 4.02 -15.98
C MET A 110 -1.57 5.15 -16.73
N ALA A 111 -1.75 5.01 -18.04
CA ALA A 111 -2.56 5.93 -18.85
C ALA A 111 -4.06 5.72 -18.59
N LEU A 112 -4.85 6.80 -18.64
CA LEU A 112 -6.31 6.72 -18.48
C LEU A 112 -6.99 6.16 -19.74
N ASP A 113 -6.49 6.51 -20.92
CA ASP A 113 -7.00 6.10 -22.21
C ASP A 113 -5.85 5.75 -23.19
N TYR A 114 -6.18 5.46 -24.46
CA TYR A 114 -5.22 5.06 -25.50
C TYR A 114 -4.73 6.21 -26.40
N LYS A 115 -5.23 7.43 -26.21
CA LYS A 115 -5.01 8.57 -27.13
C LYS A 115 -4.41 9.80 -26.44
N GLY A 116 -4.80 10.06 -25.21
CA GLY A 116 -4.34 11.11 -24.33
C GLY A 116 -3.00 10.77 -23.67
N LYS A 117 -2.52 11.73 -22.88
CA LYS A 117 -1.26 11.65 -22.13
C LYS A 117 -1.50 11.66 -20.60
N GLU A 118 -2.76 11.73 -20.21
CA GLU A 118 -3.17 11.77 -18.81
C GLU A 118 -3.12 10.37 -18.21
N GLY A 119 -2.73 10.30 -16.93
CA GLY A 119 -2.49 9.04 -16.26
C GLY A 119 -2.51 9.17 -14.75
N ILE A 120 -2.34 8.02 -14.10
CA ILE A 120 -2.20 7.89 -12.66
C ILE A 120 -0.79 7.41 -12.38
N ALA A 121 -0.09 8.13 -11.50
CA ALA A 121 1.22 7.76 -10.99
C ALA A 121 1.07 7.20 -9.58
N THR A 122 1.76 6.11 -9.29
CA THR A 122 1.76 5.43 -8.00
C THR A 122 3.19 5.20 -7.54
N SER A 123 3.48 5.64 -6.32
CA SER A 123 4.71 5.35 -5.59
C SER A 123 4.40 4.75 -4.23
N ILE A 124 5.40 4.16 -3.61
CA ILE A 124 5.33 3.58 -2.26
C ILE A 124 6.51 4.16 -1.46
N GLY A 125 6.32 4.29 -0.16
CA GLY A 125 7.39 4.58 0.79
C GLY A 125 7.16 3.80 2.08
N HIS A 126 8.24 3.38 2.74
CA HIS A 126 8.21 2.44 3.85
C HIS A 126 9.46 2.57 4.72
N SER A 127 9.30 2.76 6.04
CA SER A 127 10.45 2.94 6.95
C SER A 127 10.25 2.23 8.31
N PRO A 128 10.13 0.89 8.33
CA PRO A 128 9.83 0.14 9.56
C PRO A 128 11.03 0.12 10.51
N ILE A 129 12.25 0.07 9.97
CA ILE A 129 13.48 0.00 10.77
C ILE A 129 13.63 1.30 11.58
N SER A 130 13.44 2.46 10.94
CA SER A 130 13.42 3.75 11.61
C SER A 130 12.28 3.84 12.65
N ALA A 131 11.13 3.22 12.34
CA ALA A 131 9.97 3.20 13.23
C ALA A 131 10.20 2.39 14.52
N LEU A 132 11.14 1.43 14.53
CA LEU A 132 11.55 0.71 15.75
C LEU A 132 12.27 1.61 16.76
N ILE A 133 12.90 2.69 16.28
CA ILE A 133 13.61 3.69 17.08
C ILE A 133 12.66 4.84 17.45
N ASP A 134 12.05 5.46 16.43
CA ASP A 134 11.03 6.50 16.60
C ASP A 134 9.89 6.26 15.61
N PRO A 135 8.69 5.83 16.08
CA PRO A 135 7.56 5.54 15.20
C PRO A 135 7.09 6.79 14.44
N LYS A 136 7.16 7.99 15.04
CA LYS A 136 6.77 9.24 14.38
C LYS A 136 7.77 9.59 13.27
N ALA A 137 9.07 9.42 13.51
CA ALA A 137 10.08 9.62 12.47
C ALA A 137 9.94 8.59 11.35
N GLY A 138 9.70 7.32 11.69
CA GLY A 138 9.43 6.27 10.71
C GLY A 138 8.23 6.60 9.80
N SER A 139 7.12 7.08 10.36
CA SER A 139 5.96 7.53 9.56
C SER A 139 6.30 8.71 8.65
N ARG A 140 7.04 9.72 9.15
CA ARG A 140 7.49 10.85 8.32
C ARG A 140 8.40 10.39 7.19
N ASN A 141 9.32 9.47 7.45
CA ASN A 141 10.23 8.92 6.44
C ASN A 141 9.47 8.14 5.37
N ALA A 142 8.47 7.33 5.74
CA ALA A 142 7.66 6.59 4.79
C ALA A 142 6.87 7.53 3.85
N ILE A 143 6.27 8.61 4.39
CA ILE A 143 5.61 9.64 3.58
C ILE A 143 6.63 10.37 2.70
N GLY A 144 7.78 10.73 3.26
CA GLY A 144 8.87 11.40 2.54
C GLY A 144 9.37 10.58 1.35
N GLU A 145 9.60 9.28 1.54
CA GLU A 145 10.02 8.36 0.49
C GLU A 145 8.97 8.23 -0.61
N ALA A 146 7.69 8.07 -0.25
CA ALA A 146 6.62 8.00 -1.24
C ALA A 146 6.57 9.28 -2.09
N LEU A 147 6.72 10.44 -1.47
CA LEU A 147 6.76 11.73 -2.16
C LEU A 147 8.01 11.93 -3.01
N SER A 148 9.19 11.51 -2.54
CA SER A 148 10.42 11.60 -3.34
C SER A 148 10.39 10.65 -4.54
N ASN A 149 9.77 9.48 -4.39
CA ASN A 149 9.65 8.51 -5.48
C ASN A 149 8.76 9.01 -6.62
N ILE A 150 7.72 9.80 -6.31
CA ILE A 150 6.77 10.34 -7.31
C ILE A 150 7.14 11.74 -7.82
N VAL A 151 8.21 12.37 -7.29
CA VAL A 151 8.52 13.80 -7.53
C VAL A 151 8.69 14.18 -9.01
N PHE A 152 9.15 13.24 -9.84
CA PHE A 152 9.34 13.46 -11.28
C PHE A 152 8.09 13.21 -12.12
N ALA A 153 6.98 12.79 -11.50
CA ALA A 153 5.69 12.72 -12.19
C ALA A 153 5.13 14.15 -12.36
N PRO A 154 4.67 14.53 -13.57
CA PRO A 154 4.10 15.85 -13.80
C PRO A 154 2.69 15.94 -13.20
N LEU A 155 2.61 16.31 -11.91
CA LEU A 155 1.35 16.46 -11.18
C LEU A 155 0.66 17.78 -11.52
N LYS A 156 -0.55 17.70 -12.10
CA LYS A 156 -1.31 18.87 -12.61
C LYS A 156 -1.52 19.98 -11.58
N GLU A 157 -1.82 19.63 -10.33
CA GLU A 157 -2.07 20.58 -9.24
C GLU A 157 -0.96 20.51 -8.16
N GLY A 158 0.22 20.02 -8.54
CA GLY A 158 1.31 19.75 -7.61
C GLY A 158 0.90 18.77 -6.52
N LEU A 159 1.23 19.09 -5.27
CA LEU A 159 0.96 18.20 -4.13
C LEU A 159 -0.54 17.94 -3.91
N LYS A 160 -1.44 18.83 -4.34
CA LYS A 160 -2.90 18.63 -4.22
C LYS A 160 -3.41 17.45 -5.07
N SER A 161 -2.67 17.04 -6.09
CA SER A 161 -2.98 15.86 -6.90
C SER A 161 -2.64 14.54 -6.18
N VAL A 162 -1.96 14.58 -5.03
CA VAL A 162 -1.54 13.39 -4.29
C VAL A 162 -2.60 13.03 -3.26
N SER A 163 -3.04 11.76 -3.31
CA SER A 163 -3.78 11.11 -2.23
C SER A 163 -2.92 10.01 -1.63
N LEU A 164 -2.90 9.90 -0.31
CA LEU A 164 -2.09 8.90 0.41
C LEU A 164 -3.01 7.84 1.01
N SER A 165 -2.64 6.58 0.81
CA SER A 165 -3.20 5.44 1.54
C SER A 165 -2.21 5.04 2.63
N ALA A 166 -2.67 4.97 3.88
CA ALA A 166 -1.86 4.55 5.02
C ALA A 166 -2.37 3.18 5.49
N ASN A 167 -1.51 2.16 5.37
CA ASN A 167 -1.79 0.77 5.76
C ASN A 167 -0.81 0.32 6.85
#